data_AF-A0AAW0IIN9-F1
#
_entry.id   AF-A0AAW0IIN9-F1
#
_cell.length_a   1.000
_cell.length_b   1.000
_cell.length_c   1.000
_cell.angle_alpha   90.00
_cell.angle_beta   90.00
_cell.angle_gamma   90.00
#
_symmetry.space_group_name_H-M   'P 1'
#
loop_
_entity.id
_entity.type
_entity.pdbx_description
1 polymer ?
#
loop_
_entity_poly.entity_id
_entity_poly.type
_entity_poly.pdbx_seq_one_letter_code
_entity_poly.pdbx_strand_id
1 'polypeptide(L)'
;MSGVTLSMAPRSEPDKTITSETTKPQHKPISQQQQQSVMGGVMGSLRVIELQLVAFIMVFSASGLVPLLDLVFPAFASAYLLVLSRLVFPAHGSASSGSQEIFQGSRFFRFYVVVGTTIGLFLPLAYVLGGFARGDEHAVRSATPHLFLLSFQILTENIISGLSLFSPPVRALVPLLYTVRRVFVIIDWMKDVWVNKTLPANAPVKDIAWFWFGRSLAVANVVYFSINLFGFLIPRFLPRAFERYFRERDEIHAKTAEDKRSAVISKSQPTDNKKAD
;
A
#
# COMPACT_ATOMS: atom_id res chain seq x y z
N MET A 1 12.49 50.35 -9.72
CA MET A 1 11.69 50.40 -8.48
C MET A 1 10.41 51.19 -8.76
N SER A 2 9.25 50.53 -8.82
CA SER A 2 7.90 51.15 -8.80
C SER A 2 6.79 50.08 -8.66
N GLY A 3 5.79 50.39 -7.82
CA GLY A 3 4.47 49.74 -7.64
C GLY A 3 4.47 48.53 -6.67
N VAL A 4 4.05 48.55 -5.40
CA VAL A 4 2.97 49.21 -4.60
C VAL A 4 1.55 48.79 -4.95
N THR A 5 0.95 47.99 -4.04
CA THR A 5 -0.38 48.11 -3.39
C THR A 5 -0.43 47.01 -2.31
N LEU A 6 -0.17 47.25 -1.01
CA LEU A 6 -1.06 47.81 0.04
C LEU A 6 -2.49 47.23 -0.03
N SER A 7 -3.00 46.58 1.01
CA SER A 7 -3.33 47.23 2.29
C SER A 7 -3.43 46.27 3.49
N MET A 8 -2.97 46.78 4.63
CA MET A 8 -3.01 46.19 5.98
C MET A 8 -4.07 46.89 6.84
N ALA A 9 -4.78 46.07 7.63
CA ALA A 9 -5.35 46.31 8.97
C ALA A 9 -6.44 47.40 9.16
N PRO A 10 -7.23 47.27 10.24
CA PRO A 10 -6.83 48.03 11.44
C PRO A 10 -6.86 47.21 12.73
N ARG A 11 -5.93 47.58 13.61
CA ARG A 11 -5.83 47.15 15.02
C ARG A 11 -6.50 48.22 15.89
N SER A 12 -7.17 47.83 16.96
CA SER A 12 -7.41 48.68 18.13
C SER A 12 -7.57 47.76 19.36
N GLU A 13 -6.68 47.94 20.35
CA GLU A 13 -6.76 47.50 21.75
C GLU A 13 -6.88 48.80 22.61
N PRO A 14 -7.01 48.81 23.97
CA PRO A 14 -7.32 47.76 24.97
C PRO A 14 -8.42 48.20 25.99
N ASP A 15 -8.87 47.33 26.92
CA ASP A 15 -9.09 47.77 28.33
C ASP A 15 -9.12 46.61 29.37
N LYS A 16 -8.75 46.95 30.61
CA LYS A 16 -8.52 46.08 31.79
C LYS A 16 -9.74 46.00 32.72
N THR A 17 -9.95 44.79 33.26
CA THR A 17 -10.38 44.39 34.63
C THR A 17 -11.56 45.10 35.34
N ILE A 18 -12.62 44.33 35.69
CA ILE A 18 -13.25 44.18 37.04
C ILE A 18 -14.48 43.21 36.95
N THR A 19 -14.36 42.09 37.67
CA THR A 19 -15.33 41.40 38.58
C THR A 19 -16.78 41.04 38.18
N SER A 20 -17.04 39.72 38.23
CA SER A 20 -18.21 38.95 38.71
C SER A 20 -19.51 38.75 37.90
N GLU A 21 -19.87 37.46 37.88
CA GLU A 21 -21.20 36.80 37.85
C GLU A 21 -21.89 36.42 36.52
N THR A 22 -21.86 35.09 36.29
CA THR A 22 -22.96 34.18 35.88
C THR A 22 -23.72 34.47 34.57
N THR A 23 -23.61 33.57 33.59
CA THR A 23 -24.66 32.64 33.08
C THR A 23 -24.16 31.93 31.79
N LYS A 24 -24.26 30.59 31.69
CA LYS A 24 -24.13 29.79 30.44
C LYS A 24 -25.38 29.98 29.55
N PRO A 25 -25.54 29.45 28.30
CA PRO A 25 -24.68 28.56 27.50
C PRO A 25 -24.56 28.93 25.99
N GLN A 26 -23.47 28.54 25.31
CA GLN A 26 -23.58 27.95 23.96
C GLN A 26 -22.26 27.28 23.52
N HIS A 27 -22.27 25.95 23.46
CA HIS A 27 -21.23 25.16 22.80
C HIS A 27 -21.62 24.97 21.32
N LYS A 28 -20.81 25.51 20.40
CA LYS A 28 -20.74 25.06 19.00
C LYS A 28 -19.43 24.27 18.84
N PRO A 29 -19.43 23.04 18.30
CA PRO A 29 -18.20 22.30 18.08
C PRO A 29 -17.53 22.79 16.78
N ILE A 30 -16.42 23.51 16.91
CA ILE A 30 -15.53 23.90 15.79
C ILE A 30 -14.62 22.72 15.35
N SER A 31 -14.76 21.54 15.95
CA SER A 31 -13.81 20.44 15.81
C SER A 31 -13.97 19.55 14.56
N GLN A 32 -15.01 19.71 13.74
CA GLN A 32 -15.26 18.81 12.60
C GLN A 32 -14.67 19.28 11.25
N GLN A 33 -14.45 20.58 11.04
CA GLN A 33 -13.98 21.08 9.75
C GLN A 33 -12.47 20.88 9.52
N GLN A 34 -11.68 20.76 10.59
CA GLN A 34 -10.23 20.60 10.48
C GLN A 34 -9.79 19.15 10.22
N GLN A 35 -10.67 18.17 10.47
CA GLN A 35 -10.39 16.76 10.22
C GLN A 35 -10.75 16.31 8.80
N GLN A 36 -11.71 17.00 8.16
CA GLN A 36 -12.07 16.77 6.75
C GLN A 36 -11.06 17.35 5.75
N SER A 37 -10.39 18.46 6.08
CA SER A 37 -9.37 19.06 5.19
C SER A 37 -8.07 18.24 5.13
N VAL A 38 -7.67 17.62 6.24
CA VAL A 38 -6.51 16.72 6.29
C VAL A 38 -6.79 15.40 5.56
N MET A 39 -8.01 14.86 5.66
CA MET A 39 -8.42 13.66 4.90
C MET A 39 -8.51 13.92 3.39
N GLY A 40 -8.95 15.12 2.97
CA GLY A 40 -8.97 15.53 1.56
C GLY A 40 -7.59 15.67 0.94
N GLY A 41 -6.59 16.16 1.70
CA GLY A 41 -5.20 16.26 1.25
C GLY A 41 -4.49 14.91 1.10
N VAL A 42 -4.78 13.94 2.00
CA VAL A 42 -4.20 12.59 1.95
C VAL A 42 -4.90 11.71 0.90
N MET A 43 -6.22 11.85 0.69
CA MET A 43 -6.90 11.19 -0.44
C MET A 43 -6.45 11.75 -1.79
N GLY A 44 -6.14 13.04 -1.87
CA GLY A 44 -5.53 13.65 -3.05
C GLY A 44 -4.15 13.08 -3.35
N SER A 45 -3.27 12.97 -2.34
CA SER A 45 -1.91 12.45 -2.54
C SER A 45 -1.89 10.98 -2.97
N LEU A 46 -2.79 10.14 -2.45
CA LEU A 46 -2.90 8.74 -2.89
C LEU A 46 -3.28 8.62 -4.38
N ARG A 47 -4.23 9.43 -4.86
CA ARG A 47 -4.57 9.47 -6.29
C ARG A 47 -3.40 9.95 -7.14
N VAL A 48 -2.62 10.93 -6.67
CA VAL A 48 -1.42 11.39 -7.39
C VAL A 48 -0.36 10.28 -7.45
N ILE A 49 -0.15 9.54 -6.36
CA ILE A 49 0.79 8.40 -6.33
C ILE A 49 0.34 7.32 -7.31
N GLU A 50 -0.94 6.97 -7.33
CA GLU A 50 -1.50 6.00 -8.28
C GLU A 50 -1.29 6.45 -9.73
N LEU A 51 -1.57 7.72 -10.05
CA LEU A 51 -1.35 8.29 -11.38
C LEU A 51 0.14 8.25 -11.76
N GLN A 52 1.04 8.55 -10.82
CA GLN A 52 2.48 8.49 -11.05
C GLN A 52 2.95 7.05 -11.28
N LEU A 53 2.43 6.08 -10.53
CA LEU A 53 2.72 4.66 -10.72
C LEU A 53 2.23 4.18 -12.09
N VAL A 54 1.03 4.59 -12.50
CA VAL A 54 0.49 4.28 -13.83
C VAL A 54 1.35 4.88 -14.95
N ALA A 55 1.76 6.14 -14.81
CA ALA A 55 2.67 6.78 -15.77
C ALA A 55 4.00 6.03 -15.86
N PHE A 56 4.58 5.67 -14.71
CA PHE A 56 5.83 4.91 -14.64
C PHE A 56 5.71 3.52 -15.28
N ILE A 57 4.61 2.81 -15.01
CA ILE A 57 4.26 1.54 -15.64
C ILE A 57 4.16 1.67 -17.16
N MET A 58 3.47 2.71 -17.66
CA MET A 58 3.32 2.93 -19.11
C MET A 58 4.68 3.20 -19.76
N VAL A 59 5.51 4.04 -19.16
CA VAL A 59 6.86 4.34 -19.67
C VAL A 59 7.71 3.07 -19.75
N PHE A 60 7.68 2.22 -18.73
CA PHE A 60 8.42 0.96 -18.72
C PHE A 60 7.86 -0.11 -19.65
N SER A 61 6.54 -0.11 -19.86
CA SER A 61 5.90 -1.00 -20.85
C SER A 61 6.27 -0.59 -22.27
N ALA A 62 6.26 0.72 -22.55
CA ALA A 62 6.55 1.27 -23.87
C ALA A 62 8.04 1.25 -24.23
N SER A 63 8.94 1.25 -23.24
CA SER A 63 10.38 1.26 -23.47
C SER A 63 10.96 -0.08 -23.94
N GLY A 64 10.19 -1.18 -23.88
CA GLY A 64 10.66 -2.52 -24.24
C GLY A 64 11.72 -3.10 -23.30
N LEU A 65 11.95 -2.46 -22.14
CA LEU A 65 12.92 -2.89 -21.13
C LEU A 65 12.41 -4.05 -20.26
N VAL A 66 11.10 -4.29 -20.28
CA VAL A 66 10.42 -5.32 -19.47
C VAL A 66 10.18 -6.57 -20.32
N PRO A 67 10.62 -7.77 -19.88
CA PRO A 67 10.32 -9.02 -20.56
C PRO A 67 8.81 -9.24 -20.73
N LEU A 68 8.39 -9.86 -21.83
CA LEU A 68 6.97 -10.14 -22.11
C LEU A 68 6.27 -10.89 -20.97
N LEU A 69 6.98 -11.83 -20.33
CA LEU A 69 6.44 -12.59 -19.20
C LEU A 69 6.11 -11.68 -18.00
N ASP A 70 6.96 -10.69 -17.71
CA ASP A 70 6.72 -9.73 -16.64
C ASP A 70 5.61 -8.75 -17.01
N LEU A 71 5.45 -8.42 -18.29
CA LEU A 71 4.39 -7.55 -18.79
C LEU A 71 2.99 -8.21 -18.67
N VAL A 72 2.87 -9.49 -19.01
CA VAL A 72 1.59 -10.22 -18.92
C VAL A 72 1.27 -10.70 -17.51
N PHE A 73 2.27 -10.85 -16.64
CA PHE A 73 2.10 -11.36 -15.28
C PHE A 73 1.06 -10.57 -14.45
N PRO A 74 1.07 -9.23 -14.40
CA PRO A 74 0.05 -8.45 -13.70
C PRO A 74 -1.37 -8.77 -14.17
N ALA A 75 -1.59 -8.95 -15.49
CA ALA A 75 -2.90 -9.29 -16.02
C ALA A 75 -3.37 -10.68 -15.55
N PHE A 76 -2.49 -11.68 -15.58
CA PHE A 76 -2.78 -13.01 -15.04
C PHE A 76 -3.00 -12.99 -13.52
N ALA A 77 -2.19 -12.25 -12.77
CA ALA A 77 -2.33 -12.10 -11.33
C ALA A 77 -3.68 -11.45 -10.97
N SER A 78 -4.06 -10.37 -11.66
CA SER A 78 -5.37 -9.71 -11.48
C SER A 78 -6.53 -10.66 -11.81
N ALA A 79 -6.48 -11.38 -12.93
CA ALA A 79 -7.51 -12.36 -13.29
C ALA A 79 -7.63 -13.46 -12.22
N TYR A 80 -6.51 -14.01 -11.76
CA TYR A 80 -6.49 -15.02 -10.70
C TYR A 80 -7.07 -14.51 -9.38
N LEU A 81 -6.72 -13.29 -8.96
CA LEU A 81 -7.25 -12.66 -7.76
C LEU A 81 -8.76 -12.39 -7.84
N LEU A 82 -9.28 -12.04 -9.03
CA LEU A 82 -10.71 -11.90 -9.26
C LEU A 82 -11.46 -13.23 -9.18
N VAL A 83 -10.87 -14.31 -9.72
CA VAL A 83 -11.43 -15.66 -9.59
C VAL A 83 -11.46 -16.07 -8.11
N LEU A 84 -10.38 -15.85 -7.37
CA LEU A 84 -10.34 -16.16 -5.94
C LEU A 84 -11.32 -15.33 -5.12
N SER A 85 -11.49 -14.05 -5.42
CA SER A 85 -12.42 -13.18 -4.69
C SER A 85 -13.88 -13.56 -4.93
N ARG A 86 -14.21 -14.17 -6.07
CA ARG A 86 -15.57 -14.62 -6.37
C ARG A 86 -15.86 -16.06 -5.94
N LEU A 87 -14.90 -16.97 -6.11
CA LEU A 87 -15.14 -18.40 -5.92
C LEU A 87 -14.70 -18.93 -4.55
N VAL A 88 -13.58 -18.43 -4.01
CA VAL A 88 -12.96 -19.02 -2.81
C VAL A 88 -13.18 -18.15 -1.58
N PHE A 89 -12.99 -16.83 -1.72
CA PHE A 89 -13.07 -15.87 -0.62
C PHE A 89 -14.03 -14.71 -0.93
N PRO A 90 -15.34 -14.97 -1.07
CA PRO A 90 -16.33 -13.93 -1.29
C PRO A 90 -16.30 -12.89 -0.16
N ALA A 91 -16.37 -11.61 -0.53
CA ALA A 91 -16.50 -10.54 0.44
C ALA A 91 -17.90 -10.60 1.06
N HIS A 92 -17.96 -11.00 2.33
CA HIS A 92 -19.20 -10.98 3.10
C HIS A 92 -19.44 -9.53 3.51
N GLY A 93 -20.53 -8.94 3.02
CA GLY A 93 -20.87 -7.53 3.25
C GLY A 93 -21.09 -7.23 4.73
N SER A 94 -20.03 -6.88 5.43
CA SER A 94 -20.08 -6.20 6.72
C SER A 94 -18.87 -5.28 6.80
N ALA A 95 -19.03 -4.09 6.21
CA ALA A 95 -18.16 -2.96 6.44
C ALA A 95 -18.41 -2.42 7.86
N SER A 96 -18.02 -3.17 8.89
CA SER A 96 -18.06 -2.70 10.27
C SER A 96 -17.13 -3.54 11.13
N SER A 97 -15.83 -3.35 10.94
CA SER A 97 -14.85 -3.47 12.01
C SER A 97 -13.53 -2.86 11.55
N GLY A 98 -13.33 -1.63 12.00
CA GLY A 98 -12.02 -1.08 12.33
C GLY A 98 -10.96 -1.24 11.26
N SER A 99 -10.65 -0.12 10.62
CA SER A 99 -9.28 0.28 10.33
C SER A 99 -8.42 0.23 11.61
N GLN A 100 -8.21 -0.96 12.18
CA GLN A 100 -7.10 -1.20 13.07
C GLN A 100 -5.95 -1.65 12.19
N GLU A 101 -5.03 -0.71 12.02
CA GLU A 101 -3.68 -0.94 11.53
C GLU A 101 -3.21 -2.30 12.04
N ILE A 102 -3.11 -3.28 11.13
CA ILE A 102 -2.82 -4.68 11.46
C ILE A 102 -1.41 -4.83 12.08
N PHE A 103 -0.63 -3.76 12.09
CA PHE A 103 0.61 -3.60 12.82
C PHE A 103 0.62 -2.25 13.54
N GLN A 104 0.39 -2.25 14.86
CA GLN A 104 1.04 -1.24 15.72
C GLN A 104 2.55 -1.43 15.53
N GLY A 105 3.12 -0.65 14.62
CA GLY A 105 4.49 -0.82 14.18
C GLY A 105 5.45 -0.56 15.33
N SER A 106 6.02 -1.64 15.89
CA SER A 106 7.18 -1.54 16.76
C SER A 106 8.29 -0.76 16.04
N ARG A 107 9.20 -0.13 16.79
CA ARG A 107 10.32 0.61 16.18
C ARG A 107 11.10 -0.24 15.17
N PHE A 108 11.22 -1.54 15.42
CA PHE A 108 11.84 -2.50 14.50
C PHE A 108 11.05 -2.69 13.20
N PHE A 109 9.71 -2.76 13.26
CA PHE A 109 8.88 -2.87 12.06
C PHE A 109 8.99 -1.61 11.19
N ARG A 110 8.98 -0.42 11.80
CA ARG A 110 9.19 0.84 11.06
C ARG A 110 10.57 0.88 10.40
N PHE A 111 11.62 0.50 11.14
CA PHE A 111 12.97 0.41 10.59
C PHE A 111 13.05 -0.58 9.42
N TYR A 112 12.46 -1.77 9.57
CA TYR A 112 12.39 -2.77 8.50
C TYR A 112 11.70 -2.25 7.24
N VAL A 113 10.58 -1.53 7.39
CA VAL A 113 9.85 -0.93 6.26
C VAL A 113 10.70 0.16 5.57
N VAL A 114 11.39 1.01 6.33
CA VAL A 114 12.28 2.04 5.79
C VAL A 114 13.44 1.42 5.02
N VAL A 115 14.10 0.40 5.59
CA VAL A 115 15.18 -0.34 4.94
C VAL A 115 14.67 -1.01 3.67
N GLY A 116 13.50 -1.65 3.71
CA GLY A 116 12.88 -2.27 2.54
C GLY A 116 12.53 -1.31 1.43
N THR A 117 11.99 -0.15 1.78
CA THR A 117 11.67 0.89 0.79
C THR A 117 12.95 1.45 0.17
N THR A 118 14.00 1.60 0.98
CA THR A 118 15.29 2.10 0.53
C THR A 118 15.95 1.11 -0.44
N ILE A 119 16.13 -0.14 -0.02
CA ILE A 119 16.79 -1.20 -0.81
C ILE A 119 15.93 -1.63 -2.01
N GLY A 120 14.61 -1.69 -1.83
CA GLY A 120 13.67 -2.23 -2.81
C GLY A 120 13.14 -1.23 -3.83
N LEU A 121 13.10 0.07 -3.52
CA LEU A 121 12.54 1.09 -4.41
C LEU A 121 13.57 2.18 -4.74
N PHE A 122 14.08 2.89 -3.73
CA PHE A 122 14.91 4.08 -3.98
C PHE A 122 16.26 3.75 -4.61
N LEU A 123 16.99 2.75 -4.10
CA LEU A 123 18.29 2.38 -4.65
C LEU A 123 18.17 1.80 -6.07
N PRO A 124 17.24 0.88 -6.38
CA PRO A 124 17.06 0.39 -7.75
C PRO A 124 16.61 1.48 -8.70
N LEU A 125 15.77 2.42 -8.26
CA LEU A 125 15.40 3.58 -9.07
C LEU A 125 16.61 4.47 -9.37
N ALA A 126 17.43 4.78 -8.36
CA ALA A 126 18.67 5.53 -8.54
C ALA A 126 19.66 4.78 -9.45
N TYR A 127 19.69 3.45 -9.37
CA TYR A 127 20.53 2.62 -10.25
C TYR A 127 20.08 2.69 -11.70
N VAL A 128 18.77 2.63 -11.98
CA VAL A 128 18.22 2.80 -13.32
C VAL A 128 18.48 4.20 -13.87
N LEU A 129 18.19 5.25 -13.09
CA LEU A 129 18.45 6.65 -13.49
C LEU A 129 19.94 6.91 -13.72
N GLY A 130 20.79 6.40 -12.83
CA GLY A 130 22.24 6.49 -12.97
C GLY A 130 22.79 5.69 -14.14
N GLY A 131 22.12 4.60 -14.51
CA GLY A 131 22.38 3.80 -15.71
C GLY A 131 22.04 4.57 -16.98
N PHE A 132 20.86 5.20 -17.05
CA PHE A 132 20.50 6.10 -18.15
C PHE A 132 21.49 7.25 -18.31
N ALA A 133 21.86 7.92 -17.21
CA ALA A 133 22.82 9.03 -17.23
C ALA A 133 24.24 8.62 -17.68
N ARG A 134 24.58 7.33 -17.58
CA ARG A 134 25.88 6.77 -17.98
C ARG A 134 25.85 6.02 -19.31
N GLY A 135 24.66 5.83 -19.92
CA GLY A 135 24.50 4.99 -21.11
C GLY A 135 24.66 3.48 -20.84
N ASP A 136 24.48 3.04 -19.60
CA ASP A 136 24.62 1.64 -19.20
C ASP A 136 23.30 0.88 -19.39
N GLU A 137 23.04 0.48 -20.63
CA GLU A 137 21.79 -0.19 -21.02
C GLU A 137 21.56 -1.50 -20.26
N HIS A 138 22.62 -2.23 -19.90
CA HIS A 138 22.52 -3.45 -19.10
C HIS A 138 22.02 -3.17 -17.69
N ALA A 139 22.57 -2.16 -17.01
CA ALA A 139 22.09 -1.78 -15.67
C ALA A 139 20.60 -1.39 -15.68
N VAL A 140 20.20 -0.61 -16.70
CA VAL A 140 18.81 -0.19 -16.90
C VAL A 140 17.91 -1.39 -17.16
N ARG A 141 18.24 -2.22 -18.15
CA ARG A 141 17.42 -3.35 -18.57
C ARG A 141 17.24 -4.39 -17.47
N SER A 142 18.26 -4.62 -16.65
CA SER A 142 18.22 -5.67 -15.63
C SER A 142 17.48 -5.25 -14.36
N ALA A 143 17.50 -3.96 -14.00
CA ALA A 143 16.79 -3.47 -12.81
C ALA A 143 15.34 -2.99 -13.11
N THR A 144 15.02 -2.65 -14.35
CA THR A 144 13.69 -2.14 -14.74
C THR A 144 12.53 -3.10 -14.44
N PRO A 145 12.61 -4.41 -14.74
CA PRO A 145 11.50 -5.33 -14.50
C PRO A 145 11.15 -5.46 -13.01
N HIS A 146 12.14 -5.32 -12.12
CA HIS A 146 11.93 -5.29 -10.67
C HIS A 146 11.10 -4.07 -10.24
N LEU A 147 11.46 -2.87 -10.72
CA LEU A 147 10.72 -1.64 -10.43
C LEU A 147 9.31 -1.67 -11.04
N PHE A 148 9.17 -2.20 -12.25
CA PHE A 148 7.90 -2.37 -12.92
C PHE A 148 6.92 -3.23 -12.10
N LEU A 149 7.37 -4.40 -11.64
CA LEU A 149 6.55 -5.29 -10.81
C LEU A 149 6.22 -4.66 -9.45
N LEU A 150 7.16 -3.91 -8.86
CA LEU A 150 6.91 -3.20 -7.61
C LEU A 150 5.83 -2.12 -7.78
N SER A 151 5.85 -1.36 -8.87
CA SER A 151 4.84 -0.35 -9.16
C SER A 151 3.47 -0.99 -9.39
N PHE A 152 3.41 -2.08 -10.15
CA PHE A 152 2.16 -2.83 -10.34
C PHE A 152 1.64 -3.42 -9.03
N GLN A 153 2.53 -3.92 -8.17
CA GLN A 153 2.14 -4.41 -6.84
C GLN A 153 1.49 -3.29 -6.01
N ILE A 154 2.15 -2.15 -5.86
CA ILE A 154 1.63 -1.02 -5.07
C ILE A 154 0.29 -0.54 -5.65
N LEU A 155 0.19 -0.42 -6.97
CA LEU A 155 -1.06 -0.05 -7.64
C LEU A 155 -2.18 -1.06 -7.37
N THR A 156 -1.87 -2.36 -7.49
CA THR A 156 -2.85 -3.44 -7.27
C THR A 156 -3.30 -3.48 -5.81
N GLU A 157 -2.37 -3.33 -4.86
CA GLU A 157 -2.68 -3.24 -3.44
C GLU A 157 -3.57 -2.05 -3.11
N ASN A 158 -3.27 -0.88 -3.68
CA ASN A 158 -4.08 0.32 -3.47
C ASN A 158 -5.49 0.17 -4.04
N ILE A 159 -5.63 -0.35 -5.27
CA ILE A 159 -6.94 -0.59 -5.89
C ILE A 159 -7.76 -1.60 -5.07
N ILE A 160 -7.16 -2.72 -4.65
CA ILE A 160 -7.84 -3.77 -3.89
C ILE A 160 -8.14 -3.35 -2.44
N SER A 161 -7.32 -2.46 -1.87
CA SER A 161 -7.59 -1.88 -0.54
C SER A 161 -8.66 -0.79 -0.60
N GLY A 162 -8.68 0.02 -1.65
CA GLY A 162 -9.68 1.05 -1.89
C GLY A 162 -11.06 0.47 -2.23
N LEU A 163 -11.09 -0.67 -2.91
CA LEU A 163 -12.30 -1.44 -3.14
C LEU A 163 -12.55 -2.31 -1.89
N SER A 164 -13.52 -1.93 -1.05
CA SER A 164 -13.99 -2.72 0.11
C SER A 164 -14.57 -4.10 -0.26
N LEU A 165 -14.56 -4.44 -1.56
CA LEU A 165 -15.06 -5.66 -2.18
C LEU A 165 -14.11 -6.86 -2.06
N PHE A 166 -12.89 -6.67 -1.56
CA PHE A 166 -11.91 -7.76 -1.47
C PHE A 166 -11.69 -8.21 -0.03
N SER A 167 -11.76 -9.53 0.17
CA SER A 167 -11.54 -10.17 1.46
C SER A 167 -10.06 -10.09 1.90
N PRO A 168 -9.78 -10.12 3.22
CA PRO A 168 -8.41 -10.11 3.74
C PRO A 168 -7.43 -11.10 3.10
N PRO A 169 -7.80 -12.35 2.77
CA PRO A 169 -6.88 -13.32 2.17
C PRO A 169 -6.49 -12.92 0.74
N VAL A 170 -7.44 -12.41 -0.06
CA VAL A 170 -7.16 -11.94 -1.42
C VAL A 170 -6.21 -10.75 -1.38
N ARG A 171 -6.41 -9.82 -0.44
CA ARG A 171 -5.48 -8.70 -0.21
C ARG A 171 -4.09 -9.18 0.17
N ALA A 172 -3.97 -10.22 0.99
CA ALA A 172 -2.67 -10.76 1.38
C ALA A 172 -1.96 -11.53 0.26
N LEU A 173 -2.72 -12.12 -0.66
CA LEU A 173 -2.18 -12.81 -1.83
C LEU A 173 -1.56 -11.86 -2.86
N VAL A 174 -1.97 -10.59 -2.91
CA VAL A 174 -1.40 -9.58 -3.82
C VAL A 174 0.12 -9.42 -3.60
N PRO A 175 0.61 -8.94 -2.44
CA PRO A 175 2.04 -8.82 -2.21
C PRO A 175 2.74 -10.16 -2.31
N LEU A 176 2.07 -11.27 -1.98
CA LEU A 176 2.67 -12.60 -2.08
C LEU A 176 3.00 -12.97 -3.52
N LEU A 177 2.03 -12.92 -4.43
CA LEU A 177 2.21 -13.28 -5.84
C LEU A 177 3.28 -12.39 -6.50
N TYR A 178 3.19 -11.08 -6.28
CA TYR A 178 4.17 -10.14 -6.81
C TYR A 178 5.57 -10.34 -6.21
N THR A 179 5.69 -10.61 -4.90
CA THR A 179 6.99 -10.87 -4.27
C THR A 179 7.62 -12.16 -4.80
N VAL A 180 6.83 -13.23 -4.99
CA VAL A 180 7.33 -14.47 -5.58
C VAL A 180 7.89 -14.22 -6.97
N ARG A 181 7.13 -13.57 -7.87
CA ARG A 181 7.61 -13.23 -9.22
C ARG A 181 8.84 -12.33 -9.17
N ARG A 182 8.83 -11.33 -8.28
CA ARG A 182 9.92 -10.37 -8.11
C ARG A 182 11.23 -11.04 -7.68
N VAL A 183 11.19 -12.06 -6.81
CA VAL A 183 12.40 -12.80 -6.43
C VAL A 183 13.08 -13.43 -7.66
N PHE A 184 12.32 -14.01 -8.60
CA PHE A 184 12.88 -14.54 -9.85
C PHE A 184 13.52 -13.44 -10.70
N VAL A 185 12.83 -12.32 -10.86
CA VAL A 185 13.36 -11.16 -11.61
C VAL A 185 14.65 -10.62 -11.00
N ILE A 186 14.72 -10.51 -9.67
CA ILE A 186 15.94 -10.04 -8.98
C ILE A 186 17.07 -11.08 -9.12
N ILE A 187 16.77 -12.39 -9.08
CA ILE A 187 17.76 -13.43 -9.33
C ILE A 187 18.34 -13.29 -10.75
N ASP A 188 17.50 -13.02 -11.75
CA ASP A 188 17.96 -12.81 -13.12
C ASP A 188 18.78 -11.51 -13.25
N TRP A 189 18.39 -10.43 -12.55
CA TRP A 189 19.21 -9.23 -12.41
C TRP A 189 20.57 -9.54 -11.78
N MET A 190 20.60 -10.31 -10.69
CA MET A 190 21.83 -10.70 -10.01
C MET A 190 22.73 -11.51 -10.95
N LYS A 191 22.17 -12.49 -11.68
CA LYS A 191 22.93 -13.26 -12.68
C LYS A 191 23.51 -12.35 -13.76
N ASP A 192 22.73 -11.40 -14.27
CA ASP A 192 23.20 -10.49 -15.33
C ASP A 192 24.40 -9.64 -14.87
N VAL A 193 24.32 -9.03 -13.68
CA VAL A 193 25.42 -8.19 -13.16
C VAL A 193 26.65 -9.01 -12.73
N TRP A 194 26.47 -10.28 -12.36
CA TRP A 194 27.58 -11.17 -11.99
C TRP A 194 28.25 -11.84 -13.17
N VAL A 195 27.50 -12.23 -14.20
CA VAL A 195 27.99 -13.07 -15.31
C VAL A 195 28.25 -12.26 -16.57
N ASN A 196 27.36 -11.34 -16.94
CA ASN A 196 27.42 -10.66 -18.24
C ASN A 196 28.23 -9.37 -18.21
N LYS A 197 28.56 -8.88 -17.00
CA LYS A 197 29.29 -7.63 -16.82
C LYS A 197 30.71 -7.92 -16.35
N THR A 198 31.69 -7.52 -17.16
CA THR A 198 33.12 -7.61 -16.85
C THR A 198 33.74 -6.22 -16.85
N LEU A 199 34.57 -5.93 -15.84
CA LEU A 199 35.36 -4.71 -15.80
C LEU A 199 36.57 -4.84 -16.74
N PRO A 200 36.86 -3.83 -17.59
CA PRO A 200 38.12 -3.78 -18.29
C PRO A 200 39.29 -3.60 -17.29
N ALA A 201 40.44 -4.20 -17.58
CA ALA A 201 41.58 -4.25 -16.65
C ALA A 201 42.10 -2.87 -16.20
N ASN A 202 41.87 -1.82 -16.99
CA ASN A 202 42.29 -0.44 -16.72
C ASN A 202 41.11 0.48 -16.38
N ALA A 203 40.03 -0.06 -15.81
CA ALA A 203 38.83 0.73 -15.50
C ALA A 203 39.13 1.85 -14.47
N PRO A 204 38.62 3.07 -14.67
CA PRO A 204 38.75 4.12 -13.67
C PRO A 204 37.94 3.76 -12.41
N VAL A 205 38.36 4.29 -11.25
CA VAL A 205 37.76 3.99 -9.93
C VAL A 205 36.24 4.21 -9.91
N LYS A 206 35.74 5.20 -10.66
CA LYS A 206 34.31 5.49 -10.79
C LYS A 206 33.52 4.32 -11.40
N ASP A 207 34.08 3.64 -12.39
CA ASP A 207 33.42 2.54 -13.08
C ASP A 207 33.49 1.26 -12.25
N ILE A 208 34.60 1.05 -11.53
CA ILE A 208 34.75 0.00 -10.53
C ILE A 208 33.70 0.16 -9.42
N ALA A 209 33.53 1.38 -8.90
CA ALA A 209 32.54 1.66 -7.87
C ALA A 209 31.10 1.44 -8.38
N TRP A 210 30.78 1.90 -9.59
CA TRP A 210 29.47 1.68 -10.21
C TRP A 210 29.15 0.20 -10.42
N PHE A 211 30.14 -0.57 -10.86
CA PHE A 211 30.04 -2.00 -11.04
C PHE A 211 29.74 -2.75 -9.74
N TRP A 212 30.50 -2.46 -8.68
CA TRP A 212 30.27 -3.05 -7.35
C TRP A 212 28.95 -2.60 -6.73
N PHE A 213 28.54 -1.34 -6.96
CA PHE A 213 27.26 -0.85 -6.50
C PHE A 213 26.10 -1.68 -7.05
N GLY A 214 26.08 -1.95 -8.36
CA GLY A 214 25.06 -2.80 -8.98
C GLY A 214 25.03 -4.22 -8.41
N ARG A 215 26.20 -4.86 -8.22
CA ARG A 215 26.30 -6.22 -7.66
C ARG A 215 25.78 -6.29 -6.23
N SER A 216 26.27 -5.40 -5.37
CA SER A 216 25.86 -5.33 -3.98
C SER A 216 24.37 -5.04 -3.86
N LEU A 217 23.83 -4.17 -4.73
CA LEU A 217 22.42 -3.83 -4.74
C LEU A 217 21.53 -5.02 -5.15
N ALA A 218 21.92 -5.76 -6.19
CA ALA A 218 21.19 -6.96 -6.62
C ALA A 218 21.16 -8.02 -5.50
N VAL A 219 22.32 -8.30 -4.89
CA VAL A 219 22.44 -9.27 -3.78
C VAL A 219 21.61 -8.83 -2.58
N ALA A 220 21.68 -7.55 -2.18
CA ALA A 220 20.88 -7.01 -1.09
C ALA A 220 19.38 -7.16 -1.35
N ASN A 221 18.92 -6.94 -2.59
CA ASN A 221 17.52 -7.14 -2.97
C ASN A 221 17.11 -8.63 -2.88
N VAL A 222 17.93 -9.57 -3.38
CA VAL A 222 17.64 -11.00 -3.26
C VAL A 222 17.47 -11.40 -1.79
N VAL A 223 18.45 -11.03 -0.95
CA VAL A 223 18.43 -11.35 0.48
C VAL A 223 17.21 -10.74 1.16
N TYR A 224 16.97 -9.44 0.95
CA TYR A 224 15.85 -8.74 1.58
C TYR A 224 14.49 -9.35 1.18
N PHE A 225 14.25 -9.54 -0.13
CA PHE A 225 12.96 -10.06 -0.58
C PHE A 225 12.77 -11.56 -0.30
N SER A 226 13.85 -12.33 -0.20
CA SER A 226 13.78 -13.74 0.25
C SER A 226 13.41 -13.81 1.73
N ILE A 227 14.05 -13.01 2.59
CA ILE A 227 13.68 -12.92 4.01
C ILE A 227 12.25 -12.40 4.16
N ASN A 228 11.86 -11.38 3.39
CA ASN A 228 10.47 -10.88 3.39
C ASN A 228 9.48 -11.98 3.01
N LEU A 229 9.78 -12.77 1.97
CA LEU A 229 8.91 -13.84 1.49
C LEU A 229 8.79 -14.98 2.51
N PHE A 230 9.91 -15.58 2.90
CA PHE A 230 9.95 -16.79 3.72
C PHE A 230 9.87 -16.52 5.23
N GLY A 231 10.27 -15.33 5.70
CA GLY A 231 10.27 -14.97 7.11
C GLY A 231 9.07 -14.14 7.55
N PHE A 232 8.39 -13.44 6.65
CA PHE A 232 7.28 -12.55 7.00
C PHE A 232 5.99 -12.86 6.23
N LEU A 233 6.02 -12.86 4.89
CA LEU A 233 4.84 -13.00 4.05
C LEU A 233 4.15 -14.36 4.21
N ILE A 234 4.90 -15.44 4.00
CA ILE A 234 4.38 -16.81 4.07
C ILE A 234 4.04 -17.22 5.51
N PRO A 235 4.94 -17.11 6.52
CA PRO A 235 4.68 -17.69 7.83
C PRO A 235 3.79 -16.83 8.72
N ARG A 236 3.70 -15.51 8.49
CA ARG A 236 3.02 -14.59 9.41
C ARG A 236 1.87 -13.83 8.76
N PHE A 237 2.10 -13.22 7.61
CA PHE A 237 1.10 -12.36 6.98
C PHE A 237 -0.06 -13.16 6.39
N LEU A 238 0.24 -14.24 5.67
CA LEU A 238 -0.76 -15.08 5.03
C LEU A 238 -1.67 -15.84 6.03
N PRO A 239 -1.15 -16.53 7.06
CA PRO A 239 -2.00 -17.22 8.03
C PRO A 239 -2.91 -16.27 8.80
N ARG A 240 -2.39 -15.09 9.18
CA ARG A 240 -3.17 -14.06 9.88
C ARG A 240 -4.31 -13.50 9.03
N ALA A 241 -4.11 -13.41 7.71
CA ALA A 241 -5.17 -12.99 6.78
C ALA A 241 -6.28 -14.04 6.66
N PHE A 242 -5.92 -15.33 6.61
CA PHE A 242 -6.89 -16.43 6.63
C PHE A 242 -7.64 -16.51 7.96
N GLU A 243 -6.94 -16.43 9.09
CA GLU A 243 -7.54 -16.45 10.42
C GLU A 243 -8.57 -15.32 10.59
N ARG A 244 -8.21 -14.10 10.16
CA ARG A 244 -9.14 -12.96 10.19
C ARG A 244 -10.39 -13.22 9.35
N TYR A 245 -10.23 -13.78 8.15
CA TYR A 245 -11.37 -14.08 7.29
C TYR A 245 -12.30 -15.14 7.86
N PHE A 246 -11.75 -16.23 8.41
CA PHE A 246 -12.56 -17.28 9.00
C PHE A 246 -13.29 -16.79 10.25
N ARG A 247 -12.62 -15.99 11.09
CA ARG A 247 -13.26 -15.37 12.26
C ARG A 247 -14.40 -14.43 11.88
N GLU A 248 -14.17 -13.54 10.90
CA GLU A 248 -15.21 -12.63 10.40
C GLU A 248 -16.41 -13.42 9.82
N ARG A 249 -16.14 -14.53 9.11
CA ARG A 249 -17.19 -15.41 8.60
C ARG A 249 -17.99 -16.08 9.73
N ASP A 250 -17.32 -16.63 10.73
CA ASP A 250 -17.99 -17.31 11.86
C ASP A 250 -18.84 -16.34 12.69
N GLU A 251 -18.36 -15.11 12.90
CA GLU A 251 -19.12 -14.04 13.55
C GLU A 251 -20.40 -13.67 12.76
N ILE A 252 -20.34 -13.64 11.42
CA ILE A 252 -21.51 -13.38 10.58
C ILE A 252 -22.51 -14.54 10.65
N HIS A 253 -22.05 -15.79 10.65
CA HIS A 253 -22.94 -16.95 10.82
C HIS A 253 -23.62 -16.96 12.18
N ALA A 254 -22.89 -16.61 13.25
CA ALA A 254 -23.45 -16.49 14.59
C ALA A 254 -24.54 -15.42 14.66
N LYS A 255 -24.28 -14.21 14.15
CA LYS A 255 -25.27 -13.11 14.10
C LYS A 255 -26.51 -13.47 13.29
N THR A 256 -26.31 -14.10 12.13
CA THR A 256 -27.43 -14.54 11.29
C THR A 256 -28.29 -15.61 12.00
N ALA A 257 -27.67 -16.50 12.77
CA ALA A 257 -28.38 -17.50 13.56
C ALA A 257 -29.16 -16.88 14.73
N GLU A 258 -28.57 -15.89 15.42
CA GLU A 258 -29.22 -15.11 16.48
C GLU A 258 -30.41 -14.29 15.95
N ASP A 259 -30.24 -13.61 14.81
CA ASP A 259 -31.30 -12.84 14.16
C ASP A 259 -32.46 -13.76 13.75
N LYS A 260 -32.15 -14.93 13.17
CA LYS A 260 -33.16 -15.93 12.81
C LYS A 260 -33.88 -16.46 14.05
N ARG A 261 -33.17 -16.73 15.14
CA ARG A 261 -33.78 -17.17 16.41
C ARG A 261 -34.69 -16.09 17.00
N SER A 262 -34.26 -14.83 16.97
CA SER A 262 -35.03 -13.68 17.45
C SER A 262 -36.28 -13.43 16.60
N ALA A 263 -36.18 -13.61 15.28
CA ALA A 263 -37.32 -13.55 14.36
C ALA A 263 -38.34 -14.70 14.61
N VAL A 264 -37.87 -15.89 14.96
CA VAL A 264 -38.75 -17.01 15.33
C VAL A 264 -39.45 -16.74 16.67
N ILE A 265 -38.72 -16.27 17.69
CA ILE A 265 -39.29 -15.95 19.01
C ILE A 265 -40.35 -14.85 18.90
N SER A 266 -40.04 -13.75 18.21
CA SER A 266 -41.00 -12.65 17.99
C SER A 266 -42.25 -13.08 17.20
N LYS A 267 -42.13 -14.03 16.26
CA LYS A 267 -43.26 -14.57 15.50
C LYS A 267 -44.11 -15.57 16.30
N SER A 268 -43.55 -16.17 17.35
CA SER A 268 -44.23 -17.13 18.23
C SER A 268 -44.93 -16.50 19.43
N GLN A 269 -44.71 -15.20 19.71
CA GLN A 269 -45.48 -14.47 20.71
C GLN A 269 -46.87 -14.15 20.13
N PRO A 270 -47.98 -14.68 20.70
CA PRO A 270 -49.31 -14.29 20.29
C PRO A 270 -49.51 -12.82 20.66
N THR A 271 -50.06 -12.04 19.73
CA THR A 271 -50.67 -10.75 20.05
C THR A 271 -51.89 -10.98 20.93
N ASP A 272 -51.69 -11.18 22.24
CA ASP A 272 -52.74 -11.06 23.24
C ASP A 272 -53.08 -9.58 23.37
N ASN A 273 -53.93 -9.11 22.47
CA ASN A 273 -54.72 -7.92 22.69
C ASN A 273 -56.09 -8.13 22.06
N LYS A 274 -57.05 -8.59 22.86
CA LYS A 274 -58.46 -8.36 22.60
C LYS A 274 -59.26 -8.30 23.91
N LYS A 275 -59.59 -7.06 24.28
CA LYS A 275 -60.80 -6.57 24.98
C LYS A 275 -61.28 -7.31 26.23
N ALA A 276 -61.26 -6.60 27.35
CA ALA A 276 -62.34 -6.64 28.34
C ALA A 276 -62.73 -5.19 28.64
N ASP A 277 -63.79 -4.74 27.98
CA ASP A 277 -64.72 -3.71 28.49
C ASP A 277 -65.63 -4.39 29.53
#